data_AF-A0AAW9U680-F1
#
_entry.id   AF-A0AAW9U680-F1
#
_cell.length_a   1.000
_cell.length_b   1.000
_cell.length_c   1.000
_cell.angle_alpha   90.00
_cell.angle_beta   90.00
_cell.angle_gamma   90.00
#
_symmetry.space_group_name_H-M   'P 1'
#
loop_
_entity.id
_entity.type
_entity.pdbx_description
1 polymer ?
#
loop_
_entity_poly.entity_id
_entity_poly.type
_entity_poly.pdbx_seq_one_letter_code
_entity_poly.pdbx_strand_id
1 'polypeptide(L)'
;MTQILNVTRNDGGQFEITDQRGKVVEGPFETNAAAWKALDRLDNNDHPPPRSKGNKKVLWGKPGRTKSKKGRRKEKKLKEKQDHRMKVNAAKAPTWVRSVAAAKFDPAGERAYRDHKLGTFGAASEVRRIDPAEYLAEKARRGEI
;
A
#
# COMPACT_ATOMS: atom_id res chain seq x y z
N MET A 1 5.38 -41.15 -11.71
CA MET A 1 4.75 -41.99 -12.73
C MET A 1 3.39 -41.37 -13.01
N THR A 2 3.12 -40.93 -14.24
CA THR A 2 1.82 -40.32 -14.60
C THR A 2 0.79 -41.43 -14.78
N GLN A 3 -0.17 -41.55 -13.87
CA GLN A 3 -1.32 -42.43 -14.05
C GLN A 3 -2.35 -41.72 -14.92
N ILE A 4 -2.79 -42.34 -16.02
CA ILE A 4 -3.77 -41.75 -16.93
C ILE A 4 -5.13 -42.34 -16.57
N LEU A 5 -6.04 -41.49 -16.09
CA LEU A 5 -7.38 -41.86 -15.64
C LEU A 5 -8.42 -41.36 -16.66
N ASN A 6 -9.41 -42.19 -16.95
CA ASN A 6 -10.49 -41.91 -17.90
C ASN A 6 -11.83 -41.85 -17.15
N VAL A 7 -12.73 -40.95 -17.57
CA VAL A 7 -14.12 -40.93 -17.10
C VAL A 7 -14.98 -41.67 -18.12
N THR A 8 -15.61 -42.77 -17.70
CA THR A 8 -16.41 -43.65 -18.56
C THR A 8 -17.83 -43.78 -18.04
N ARG A 9 -18.81 -43.91 -18.93
CA ARG A 9 -20.21 -44.13 -18.56
C ARG A 9 -20.52 -45.62 -18.53
N ASN A 10 -21.07 -46.10 -17.43
CA ASN A 10 -21.50 -47.50 -17.24
C ASN A 10 -22.91 -47.71 -17.85
N ASP A 11 -23.29 -48.97 -18.08
CA ASP A 11 -24.58 -49.39 -18.65
C ASP A 11 -25.79 -48.94 -17.80
N GLY A 12 -25.58 -48.70 -16.51
CA GLY A 12 -26.56 -48.10 -15.60
C GLY A 12 -26.72 -46.58 -15.72
N GLY A 13 -26.04 -45.94 -16.68
CA GLY A 13 -26.10 -44.50 -16.91
C GLY A 13 -25.26 -43.64 -15.95
N GLN A 14 -24.59 -44.27 -14.99
CA GLN A 14 -23.67 -43.66 -14.02
C GLN A 14 -22.26 -43.50 -14.61
N PHE A 15 -21.44 -42.63 -14.03
CA PHE A 15 -20.08 -42.31 -14.47
C PHE A 15 -19.06 -42.88 -13.50
N GLU A 16 -18.04 -43.57 -14.00
CA GLU A 16 -16.98 -44.16 -13.19
C GLU A 16 -15.62 -43.65 -13.67
N ILE A 17 -14.65 -43.56 -12.75
CA ILE A 17 -13.26 -43.23 -13.10
C ILE A 17 -12.49 -44.54 -13.24
N THR A 18 -11.98 -44.81 -14.43
CA THR A 18 -11.23 -46.02 -14.76
C THR A 18 -9.77 -45.71 -15.11
N ASP A 19 -8.87 -46.63 -14.78
CA ASP A 19 -7.48 -46.59 -15.23
C ASP A 19 -7.40 -47.04 -16.70
N GLN A 20 -6.27 -46.81 -17.39
CA GLN A 20 -6.05 -47.25 -18.79
C GLN A 20 -6.30 -48.75 -19.01
N ARG A 21 -6.21 -49.55 -17.94
CA ARG A 21 -6.44 -51.00 -17.96
C ARG A 21 -7.92 -51.39 -17.75
N GLY A 22 -8.82 -50.41 -17.71
CA GLY A 22 -10.25 -50.64 -17.49
C GLY A 22 -10.62 -50.99 -16.04
N LYS A 23 -9.68 -50.83 -15.10
CA LYS A 23 -9.95 -51.07 -13.67
C LYS A 23 -10.62 -49.83 -13.07
N VAL A 24 -11.73 -50.02 -12.38
CA VAL A 24 -12.43 -48.95 -11.66
C VAL A 24 -11.56 -48.48 -10.49
N VAL A 25 -11.27 -47.17 -10.44
CA VAL A 25 -10.45 -46.51 -9.43
C VAL A 25 -11.34 -45.81 -8.39
N GLU A 26 -12.34 -45.07 -8.84
CA GLU A 26 -13.29 -44.38 -7.97
C GLU A 26 -14.71 -44.54 -8.56
N GLY A 27 -15.69 -44.67 -7.66
CA GLY A 27 -16.95 -45.38 -7.87
C GLY A 27 -17.95 -44.79 -8.87
N PRO A 28 -19.21 -45.28 -8.84
CA PRO A 28 -20.25 -44.78 -9.72
C PRO A 28 -20.78 -43.43 -9.22
N PHE A 29 -20.48 -42.39 -9.98
CA PHE A 29 -21.00 -41.04 -9.84
C PHE A 29 -22.30 -40.90 -10.63
N GLU A 30 -23.32 -40.32 -10.01
CA GLU A 30 -24.61 -40.08 -10.67
C GLU A 30 -24.52 -39.02 -11.78
N THR A 31 -23.53 -38.12 -11.71
CA THR A 31 -23.37 -37.01 -12.65
C THR A 31 -21.97 -36.93 -13.21
N ASN A 32 -21.86 -36.54 -14.48
CA ASN A 32 -20.58 -36.34 -15.17
C ASN A 32 -19.72 -35.31 -14.41
N ALA A 33 -20.33 -34.22 -13.95
CA ALA A 33 -19.64 -33.18 -13.19
C ALA A 33 -19.02 -33.69 -11.87
N ALA A 34 -19.70 -34.61 -11.17
CA ALA A 34 -19.16 -35.23 -9.97
C ALA A 34 -17.94 -36.10 -10.28
N ALA A 35 -17.96 -36.84 -11.39
CA ALA A 35 -16.82 -37.63 -11.85
C ALA A 35 -15.61 -36.74 -12.22
N TRP A 36 -15.81 -35.65 -12.98
CA TRP A 36 -14.73 -34.70 -13.29
C TRP A 36 -14.15 -34.03 -12.05
N LYS A 37 -14.99 -33.66 -11.07
CA LYS A 37 -14.53 -33.08 -9.80
C LYS A 37 -13.74 -34.08 -8.95
N ALA A 38 -14.11 -35.36 -8.98
CA ALA A 38 -13.35 -36.41 -8.32
C ALA A 38 -12.00 -36.66 -9.01
N LEU A 39 -11.97 -36.66 -10.34
CA LEU A 39 -10.73 -36.74 -11.11
C LEU A 39 -9.78 -35.57 -10.80
N ASP A 40 -10.30 -34.34 -10.78
CA ASP A 40 -9.53 -33.13 -10.45
C ASP A 40 -8.97 -33.19 -9.02
N ARG A 41 -9.69 -33.82 -8.08
CA ARG A 41 -9.16 -34.06 -6.72
C ARG A 41 -8.02 -35.06 -6.72
N LEU A 42 -8.11 -36.13 -7.51
CA LEU A 42 -7.05 -37.14 -7.64
C LEU A 42 -5.79 -36.52 -8.28
N ASP A 43 -5.94 -35.69 -9.30
CA ASP A 43 -4.82 -35.02 -9.99
C ASP A 43 -4.16 -33.92 -9.13
N ASN A 44 -4.96 -33.16 -8.38
CA ASN A 44 -4.47 -32.08 -7.51
C ASN A 44 -3.87 -32.59 -6.18
N ASN A 45 -4.11 -33.84 -5.77
CA ASN A 45 -3.49 -34.39 -4.55
C ASN A 45 -1.94 -34.45 -4.67
N ASP A 46 -1.42 -34.63 -5.88
CA ASP A 46 0.03 -34.62 -6.15
C ASP A 46 0.59 -33.20 -6.34
N HIS A 47 -0.26 -32.20 -6.59
CA HIS A 47 0.13 -30.83 -6.91
C HIS A 47 -0.37 -29.85 -5.83
N PRO A 48 0.43 -29.53 -4.80
CA PRO A 48 0.06 -28.50 -3.85
C PRO A 48 -0.25 -27.19 -4.59
N PRO A 49 -1.30 -26.45 -4.19
CA PRO A 49 -1.71 -25.25 -4.91
C PRO A 49 -0.51 -24.28 -5.01
N PRO A 50 -0.34 -23.60 -6.16
CA PRO A 50 0.77 -22.70 -6.35
C PRO A 50 0.75 -21.65 -5.25
N ARG A 51 1.84 -21.60 -4.46
CA ARG A 51 2.01 -20.58 -3.41
C ARG A 51 1.80 -19.20 -4.00
N SER A 52 1.05 -18.36 -3.30
CA SER A 52 0.89 -16.93 -3.61
C SER A 52 2.25 -16.31 -3.96
N LYS A 53 2.40 -15.87 -5.22
CA LYS A 53 3.62 -15.23 -5.70
C LYS A 53 3.77 -13.91 -4.95
N GLY A 54 4.70 -13.86 -4.00
CA GLY A 54 4.97 -12.65 -3.22
C GLY A 54 5.20 -11.43 -4.12
N ASN A 55 4.68 -10.27 -3.69
CA ASN A 55 4.70 -9.00 -4.42
C ASN A 55 6.06 -8.75 -5.11
N LYS A 56 6.10 -8.96 -6.43
CA LYS A 56 7.27 -8.65 -7.25
C LYS A 56 7.44 -7.14 -7.32
N LYS A 57 8.69 -6.68 -7.27
CA LYS A 57 9.04 -5.26 -7.43
C LYS A 57 8.75 -4.85 -8.86
N VAL A 58 7.77 -3.98 -9.05
CA VAL A 58 7.49 -3.31 -10.32
C VAL A 58 8.58 -2.27 -10.59
N LEU A 59 8.89 -2.06 -11.88
CA LEU A 59 9.99 -1.19 -12.35
C LEU A 59 9.79 0.29 -11.98
N TRP A 60 8.56 0.69 -11.63
CA TRP A 60 8.19 2.05 -11.20
C TRP A 60 8.26 2.31 -9.69
N GLY A 61 9.08 1.54 -8.98
CA GLY A 61 9.38 1.79 -7.58
C GLY A 61 9.15 0.55 -6.72
N LYS A 62 10.10 0.28 -5.84
CA LYS A 62 9.94 -0.72 -4.79
C LYS A 62 8.77 -0.26 -3.92
N PRO A 63 7.65 -1.00 -3.78
CA PRO A 63 6.78 -0.76 -2.64
C PRO A 63 7.68 -0.93 -1.42
N GLY A 64 7.91 0.16 -0.70
CA GLY A 64 8.81 0.19 0.45
C GLY A 64 8.44 -0.96 1.37
N ARG A 65 9.44 -1.67 1.91
CA ARG A 65 9.20 -2.80 2.82
C ARG A 65 8.23 -2.32 3.90
N THR A 66 6.99 -2.81 3.86
CA THR A 66 5.99 -2.51 4.89
C THR A 66 6.60 -2.94 6.21
N LYS A 67 6.81 -1.98 7.13
CA LYS A 67 7.49 -2.24 8.40
C LYS A 67 6.81 -3.44 9.07
N SER A 68 7.61 -4.40 9.53
CA SER A 68 7.09 -5.57 10.23
C SER A 68 6.26 -5.12 11.44
N LYS A 69 5.26 -5.93 11.82
CA LYS A 69 4.42 -5.65 13.00
C LYS A 69 5.27 -5.36 14.26
N LYS A 70 6.42 -6.04 14.39
CA LYS A 70 7.41 -5.81 15.46
C LYS A 70 8.11 -4.45 15.33
N GLY A 71 8.48 -4.02 14.12
CA GLY A 71 9.07 -2.70 13.87
C GLY A 71 8.13 -1.55 14.24
N ARG A 72 6.85 -1.64 13.82
CA ARG A 72 5.82 -0.65 14.16
C ARG A 72 5.61 -0.52 15.68
N ARG A 73 5.58 -1.65 16.40
CA ARG A 73 5.48 -1.66 17.87
C ARG A 73 6.69 -1.01 18.55
N LYS A 74 7.90 -1.26 18.05
CA LYS A 74 9.14 -0.68 18.60
C LYS A 74 9.17 0.84 18.42
N GLU A 75 8.74 1.34 17.26
CA GLU A 75 8.65 2.78 16.99
C GLU A 75 7.62 3.48 17.87
N LYS A 76 6.44 2.88 18.05
CA LYS A 76 5.42 3.42 18.96
C LYS A 76 5.97 3.56 20.39
N LYS A 77 6.64 2.51 20.89
CA LYS A 77 7.24 2.51 22.23
C LYS A 77 8.37 3.54 22.36
N LEU A 78 9.14 3.78 21.30
CA LEU A 78 10.18 4.82 21.29
C LEU A 78 9.55 6.22 21.34
N LYS A 79 8.49 6.46 20.56
CA LYS A 79 7.76 7.72 20.57
C LYS A 79 7.15 8.00 21.95
N GLU A 80 6.46 7.03 22.54
CA GLU A 80 5.89 7.14 23.90
C GLU A 80 6.97 7.46 24.95
N LYS A 81 8.15 6.84 24.87
CA LYS A 81 9.28 7.17 25.76
C LYS A 81 9.81 8.59 25.56
N GLN A 82 9.89 9.05 24.31
CA GLN A 82 10.32 10.40 23.99
C GLN A 82 9.30 11.42 24.50
N ASP A 83 8.01 11.19 24.26
CA ASP A 83 6.91 12.04 24.74
C ASP A 83 6.91 12.13 26.27
N HIS A 84 7.10 11.00 26.96
CA HIS A 84 7.21 10.98 28.41
C HIS A 84 8.41 11.79 28.93
N ARG A 85 9.60 11.63 28.31
CA ARG A 85 10.79 12.41 28.68
C ARG A 85 10.59 13.90 28.44
N MET A 86 9.95 14.28 27.33
CA MET A 86 9.61 15.68 27.05
C MET A 86 8.68 16.25 28.12
N LYS A 87 7.63 15.50 28.52
CA LYS A 87 6.71 15.92 29.59
C LYS A 87 7.41 16.13 30.92
N VAL A 88 8.29 15.20 31.32
CA VAL A 88 9.06 15.32 32.57
C VAL A 88 10.02 16.51 32.51
N ASN A 89 10.71 16.73 31.39
CA ASN A 89 11.62 17.86 31.23
C ASN A 89 10.88 19.20 31.21
N ALA A 90 9.72 19.26 30.55
CA ALA A 90 8.86 20.44 30.59
C ALA A 90 8.38 20.75 32.02
N ALA A 91 8.06 19.73 32.80
CA ALA A 91 7.69 19.91 34.21
C ALA A 91 8.87 20.40 35.07
N LYS A 92 10.12 20.01 34.72
CA LYS A 92 11.35 20.49 35.38
C LYS A 92 11.79 21.89 34.94
N ALA A 93 11.22 22.45 33.88
CA ALA A 93 11.59 23.77 33.41
C ALA A 93 11.22 24.86 34.44
N PRO A 94 12.04 25.93 34.58
CA PRO A 94 11.71 27.06 35.42
C PRO A 94 10.32 27.63 35.11
N THR A 95 9.62 28.13 36.14
CA THR A 95 8.23 28.59 36.02
C THR A 95 8.04 29.67 34.96
N TRP A 96 9.03 30.56 34.77
CA TRP A 96 9.00 31.57 33.70
C TRP A 96 9.11 30.99 32.28
N VAL A 97 9.83 29.88 32.11
CA VAL A 97 9.90 29.15 30.82
C VAL A 97 8.57 28.45 30.54
N ARG A 98 7.96 27.85 31.57
CA ARG A 98 6.65 27.19 31.46
C ARG A 98 5.53 28.17 31.15
N SER A 99 5.53 29.36 31.76
CA SER A 99 4.52 30.40 31.51
C SER A 99 4.67 31.05 30.13
N VAL A 100 5.89 31.36 29.69
CA VAL A 100 6.13 31.91 28.34
C VAL A 100 5.81 30.87 27.26
N ALA A 101 6.20 29.61 27.46
CA ALA A 101 5.81 28.53 26.56
C ALA A 101 4.30 28.31 26.58
N ALA A 102 3.62 28.22 27.73
CA ALA A 102 2.16 28.08 27.74
C ALA A 102 1.44 29.24 27.01
N ALA A 103 1.98 30.46 27.06
CA ALA A 103 1.42 31.62 26.39
C ALA A 103 1.70 31.69 24.87
N LYS A 104 2.72 30.96 24.36
CA LYS A 104 3.21 31.08 22.97
C LYS A 104 3.46 29.75 22.24
N PHE A 105 3.36 28.62 22.92
CA PHE A 105 3.66 27.29 22.40
C PHE A 105 2.43 26.74 21.69
N ASP A 106 2.51 26.79 20.38
CA ASP A 106 1.56 26.21 19.46
C ASP A 106 2.13 24.89 18.92
N PRO A 107 1.64 23.72 19.38
CA PRO A 107 2.16 22.43 18.98
C PRO A 107 1.83 22.05 17.52
N ALA A 108 0.84 22.71 16.90
CA ALA A 108 0.46 22.51 15.51
C ALA A 108 1.19 23.50 14.57
N GLY A 109 1.76 24.57 15.12
CA GLY A 109 2.30 25.67 14.33
C GLY A 109 1.22 26.25 13.41
N GLU A 110 0.00 26.40 13.93
CA GLU A 110 -1.06 27.24 13.40
C GLU A 110 -0.58 28.69 13.34
N ARG A 111 0.26 28.95 12.34
CA ARG A 111 0.17 29.95 11.27
C ARG A 111 -0.30 31.36 11.59
N ALA A 112 -0.87 31.70 12.73
CA ALA A 112 -1.23 33.08 13.10
C ALA A 112 -0.04 34.02 12.94
N TYR A 113 1.18 33.62 13.37
CA TYR A 113 2.36 34.45 13.16
C TYR A 113 2.82 34.49 11.69
N ARG A 114 2.72 33.38 10.94
CA ARG A 114 3.10 33.35 9.51
C ARG A 114 2.11 34.14 8.65
N ASP A 115 0.83 33.91 8.82
CA ASP A 115 -0.25 34.58 8.10
C ASP A 115 -0.29 36.07 8.44
N HIS A 116 0.06 36.47 9.67
CA HIS A 116 0.20 37.89 10.04
C HIS A 116 1.46 38.56 9.47
N LYS A 117 2.58 37.84 9.31
CA LYS A 117 3.82 38.39 8.71
C LYS A 117 3.83 38.37 7.20
N LEU A 118 3.21 37.36 6.58
CA LEU A 118 3.22 37.12 5.13
C LEU A 118 1.93 37.58 4.46
N GLY A 119 0.87 37.84 5.23
CA GLY A 119 -0.48 38.02 4.71
C GLY A 119 -1.05 36.69 4.18
N THR A 120 -2.36 36.63 4.02
CA THR A 120 -2.96 35.65 3.11
C THR A 120 -2.53 36.05 1.70
N PHE A 121 -1.60 35.31 1.09
CA PHE A 121 -1.35 35.48 -0.34
C PHE A 121 -2.69 35.30 -1.04
N GLY A 122 -3.19 36.38 -1.66
CA GLY A 122 -4.38 36.31 -2.51
C GLY A 122 -4.16 35.30 -3.64
N ALA A 123 -5.19 35.02 -4.44
CA ALA A 123 -5.02 34.20 -5.63
C ALA A 123 -3.79 34.68 -6.41
N ALA A 124 -2.89 33.74 -6.77
CA ALA A 124 -1.71 34.07 -7.55
C ALA A 124 -2.15 34.89 -8.77
N SER A 125 -1.57 36.08 -8.96
CA SER A 125 -1.88 36.92 -10.12
C SER A 125 -1.70 36.10 -11.40
N GLU A 126 -2.58 36.31 -12.37
CA GLU A 126 -2.47 35.65 -13.68
C GLU A 126 -1.05 35.78 -14.23
N VAL A 127 -0.48 34.67 -14.68
CA VAL A 127 0.85 34.63 -15.27
C VAL A 127 0.81 35.41 -16.59
N ARG A 128 1.24 36.69 -16.56
CA ARG A 128 1.43 37.48 -17.79
C ARG A 128 2.57 36.86 -18.58
N ARG A 129 2.28 36.36 -19.79
CA ARG A 129 3.32 36.08 -20.78
C ARG A 129 3.82 37.42 -21.29
N ILE A 130 5.09 37.72 -21.00
CA ILE A 130 5.77 38.91 -21.48
C ILE A 130 6.57 38.49 -22.72
N ASP A 131 6.42 39.21 -23.83
CA ASP A 131 7.32 39.09 -24.97
C ASP A 131 8.66 39.76 -24.62
N PRO A 132 9.79 39.05 -24.70
CA PRO A 132 11.12 39.61 -24.40
C PRO A 132 11.44 40.89 -25.18
N ALA A 133 10.92 41.03 -26.41
CA ALA A 133 11.18 42.20 -27.24
C ALA A 133 10.48 43.45 -26.69
N GLU A 134 9.22 43.32 -26.27
CA GLU A 134 8.46 44.42 -25.66
C GLU A 134 9.07 44.86 -24.33
N TYR A 135 9.52 43.89 -23.51
CA TYR A 135 10.17 44.17 -22.24
C TYR A 135 11.48 44.94 -22.40
N LEU A 136 12.31 44.57 -23.37
CA LEU A 136 13.57 45.28 -23.65
C LEU A 136 13.32 46.69 -24.19
N ALA A 137 12.32 46.87 -25.05
CA ALA A 137 11.95 48.19 -25.57
C ALA A 137 11.39 49.11 -24.47
N GLU A 138 10.60 48.57 -23.54
CA GLU A 138 10.12 49.30 -22.37
C GLU A 138 11.27 49.65 -21.42
N LYS A 139 12.19 48.71 -21.17
CA LYS A 139 13.34 48.91 -20.30
C LYS A 139 14.31 49.98 -20.85
N ALA A 140 14.51 50.01 -22.17
CA ALA A 140 15.28 51.06 -22.85
C ALA A 140 14.59 52.43 -22.74
N ARG A 141 13.25 52.49 -22.88
CA ARG A 141 12.49 53.75 -22.66
C ARG A 141 12.55 54.24 -21.22
N ARG A 142 12.67 53.33 -20.24
CA ARG A 142 12.81 53.66 -18.82
C ARG A 142 14.26 54.02 -18.43
N GLY A 143 15.22 53.89 -19.34
CA GLY A 143 16.63 54.24 -19.12
C GLY A 143 17.39 53.26 -18.22
N GLU A 144 16.95 51.99 -18.16
CA GLU A 144 17.57 50.95 -17.32
C GLU A 144 18.46 49.97 -18.12
N ILE A 145 18.78 50.34 -19.35
CA ILE A 145 19.77 49.72 -20.25
C ILE A 145 20.68 50.83 -20.75
#